data_AF-A0A7H0MH02-F1
#
_entry.id   AF-A0A7H0MH02-F1
#
_cell.length_a   1.000
_cell.length_b   1.000
_cell.length_c   1.000
_cell.angle_alpha   90.00
_cell.angle_beta   90.00
_cell.angle_gamma   90.00
#
_symmetry.space_group_name_H-M   'P 1'
#
loop_
_entity.id
_entity.type
_entity.pdbx_description
1 polymer ?
#
loop_
_entity_poly.entity_id
_entity_poly.type
_entity_poly.pdbx_seq_one_letter_code
_entity_poly.pdbx_strand_id
1 'polypeptide(L)'
;MKFALLMSLLLALPAAASQQGAWSATSAGGSVSIGKQVLRSRPLHAPDAIPSSANITRIAWRITLLTPPPSGLQVKLCRIDKCLLLPALAGTLSVKIPLAAKGEFRFIYSINRAGQLQSPLNVLRNQLTVNYR
;
A
#
# COMPACT_ATOMS: atom_id res chain seq x y z
N MET A 1 59.79 13.32 32.29
CA MET A 1 58.89 12.17 32.59
C MET A 1 57.46 12.72 32.59
N LYS A 2 56.64 12.33 31.60
CA LYS A 2 55.42 11.50 31.77
C LYS A 2 54.24 12.29 32.35
N PHE A 3 53.06 12.43 31.75
CA PHE A 3 52.42 11.89 30.55
C PHE A 3 51.34 12.91 30.17
N ALA A 4 51.22 13.24 28.88
CA ALA A 4 50.16 14.10 28.37
C ALA A 4 48.79 13.40 28.54
N LEU A 5 47.87 14.08 29.22
CA LEU A 5 46.46 13.67 29.35
C LEU A 5 45.75 13.86 28.01
N LEU A 6 45.68 12.80 27.20
CA LEU A 6 44.78 12.75 26.05
C LEU A 6 43.34 12.60 26.55
N MET A 7 42.59 13.68 26.46
CA MET A 7 41.16 13.75 26.74
C MET A 7 40.41 13.16 25.54
N SER A 8 40.06 11.88 25.64
CA SER A 8 39.30 11.13 24.63
C SER A 8 37.86 11.65 24.53
N LEU A 9 37.61 12.57 23.59
CA LEU A 9 36.27 13.04 23.24
C LEU A 9 35.57 11.96 22.38
N LEU A 10 34.89 11.00 23.02
CA LEU A 10 33.95 10.12 22.32
C LEU A 10 32.74 10.95 21.86
N LEU A 11 32.74 11.37 20.59
CA LEU A 11 31.52 11.86 19.94
C LEU A 11 30.51 10.71 19.85
N ALA A 12 29.52 10.70 20.73
CA ALA A 12 28.32 9.90 20.57
C ALA A 12 27.55 10.43 19.35
N LEU A 13 27.78 9.84 18.18
CA LEU A 13 26.93 10.08 17.01
C LEU A 13 25.51 9.62 17.37
N PRO A 14 24.47 10.47 17.22
CA PRO A 14 23.11 10.00 17.33
C PRO A 14 22.88 8.99 16.21
N ALA A 15 22.75 7.71 16.57
CA ALA A 15 22.26 6.70 15.64
C ALA A 15 20.84 7.10 15.27
N ALA A 16 20.64 7.62 14.05
CA ALA A 16 19.32 7.86 13.51
C ALA A 16 18.62 6.50 13.38
N ALA A 17 17.86 6.11 14.40
CA ALA A 17 17.03 4.92 14.33
C ALA A 17 15.98 5.17 13.23
N SER A 18 16.10 4.49 12.09
CA SER A 18 15.02 4.47 11.10
C SER A 18 13.79 3.86 11.79
N GLN A 19 12.76 4.66 12.03
CA GLN A 19 11.57 4.22 12.75
C GLN A 19 10.77 3.28 11.85
N GLN A 20 11.07 1.99 11.95
CA GLN A 20 10.33 0.94 11.27
C GLN A 20 8.97 0.76 11.93
N GLY A 21 7.95 0.54 11.12
CA GLY A 21 6.61 0.31 11.61
C GLY A 21 5.68 -0.28 10.57
N ALA A 22 4.46 -0.55 10.99
CA ALA A 22 3.41 -1.02 10.11
C ALA A 22 2.06 -0.45 10.51
N TRP A 23 1.18 -0.26 9.53
CA TRP A 23 -0.23 0.04 9.76
C TRP A 23 -1.10 -0.82 8.85
N SER A 24 -2.34 -1.06 9.27
CA SER A 24 -3.33 -1.79 8.50
C SER A 24 -4.64 -1.02 8.45
N ALA A 25 -5.35 -1.09 7.32
CA ALA A 25 -6.66 -0.50 7.17
C ALA A 25 -7.56 -1.39 6.29
N THR A 26 -8.87 -1.23 6.43
CA THR A 26 -9.85 -1.91 5.58
C THR A 26 -10.87 -0.94 5.03
N SER A 27 -11.37 -1.19 3.83
CA SER A 27 -12.40 -0.38 3.20
C SER A 27 -13.40 -1.26 2.45
N ALA A 28 -14.62 -0.76 2.32
CA ALA A 28 -15.59 -1.34 1.41
C ALA A 28 -15.14 -1.14 -0.04
N GLY A 29 -15.50 -2.12 -0.88
CA GLY A 29 -15.38 -1.99 -2.32
C GLY A 29 -16.63 -1.37 -2.93
N GLY A 30 -17.12 -1.99 -3.98
CA GLY A 30 -18.33 -1.63 -4.70
C GLY A 30 -18.57 -2.65 -5.80
N SER A 31 -19.47 -2.33 -6.72
CA SER A 31 -19.85 -3.23 -7.79
C SER A 31 -19.76 -2.57 -9.16
N VAL A 32 -19.43 -3.36 -10.17
CA VAL A 32 -19.53 -2.95 -11.57
C VAL A 32 -19.98 -4.12 -12.44
N SER A 33 -20.93 -3.85 -13.32
CA SER A 33 -21.54 -4.84 -14.22
C SER A 33 -21.20 -4.63 -15.69
N ILE A 34 -20.61 -3.47 -16.04
CA ILE A 34 -20.20 -3.13 -17.40
C ILE A 34 -18.67 -3.10 -17.47
N GLY A 35 -18.10 -3.80 -18.44
CA GLY A 35 -16.66 -3.78 -18.69
C GLY A 35 -16.17 -2.40 -19.16
N LYS A 36 -14.85 -2.16 -19.12
CA LYS A 36 -14.20 -0.84 -19.29
C LYS A 36 -14.60 0.26 -18.29
N GLN A 37 -15.60 0.05 -17.43
CA GLN A 37 -15.82 0.94 -16.29
C GLN A 37 -14.77 0.70 -15.21
N VAL A 38 -14.31 1.79 -14.61
CA VAL A 38 -13.34 1.75 -13.50
C VAL A 38 -14.10 1.79 -12.19
N LEU A 39 -13.92 0.75 -11.37
CA LEU A 39 -14.40 0.75 -9.99
C LEU A 39 -13.28 1.26 -9.08
N ARG A 40 -13.60 2.21 -8.20
CA ARG A 40 -12.68 2.75 -7.18
C ARG A 40 -13.22 2.39 -5.80
N SER A 41 -12.38 1.85 -4.92
CA SER A 41 -12.78 1.59 -3.54
C SER A 41 -12.96 2.89 -2.76
N ARG A 42 -13.60 2.78 -1.59
CA ARG A 42 -13.46 3.82 -0.57
C ARG A 42 -11.97 3.98 -0.18
N PRO A 43 -11.55 5.20 0.20
CA PRO A 43 -10.17 5.46 0.58
C PRO A 43 -9.76 4.70 1.84
N LEU A 44 -8.49 4.35 1.90
CA LEU A 44 -7.79 3.86 3.07
C LEU A 44 -6.83 4.96 3.53
N HIS A 45 -6.94 5.36 4.78
CA HIS A 45 -6.11 6.41 5.35
C HIS A 45 -5.03 5.79 6.25
N ALA A 46 -3.78 6.17 6.01
CA ALA A 46 -2.72 5.91 6.96
C ALA A 46 -2.98 6.70 8.27
N PRO A 47 -2.56 6.19 9.44
CA PRO A 47 -2.67 6.93 10.69
C PRO A 47 -1.90 8.26 10.65
N ASP A 48 -2.38 9.26 11.40
CA ASP A 48 -1.74 10.59 11.43
C ASP A 48 -0.34 10.59 12.03
N ALA A 49 -0.09 9.66 12.96
CA ALA A 49 1.17 9.50 13.68
C ALA A 49 2.33 8.97 12.80
N ILE A 50 2.07 8.59 11.54
CA ILE A 50 3.13 8.15 10.62
C ILE A 50 4.03 9.37 10.28
N PRO A 51 5.37 9.24 10.40
CA PRO A 51 6.29 10.30 9.99
C PRO A 51 6.13 10.66 8.51
N SER A 52 6.26 11.94 8.16
CA SER A 52 6.16 12.39 6.76
C SER A 52 7.28 11.85 5.88
N SER A 53 8.44 11.54 6.47
CA SER A 53 9.60 10.94 5.80
C SER A 53 9.51 9.41 5.65
N ALA A 54 8.52 8.76 6.26
CA ALA A 54 8.41 7.31 6.24
C ALA A 54 8.09 6.79 4.83
N ASN A 55 8.87 5.82 4.36
CA ASN A 55 8.70 5.21 3.05
C ASN A 55 8.29 3.74 3.16
N ILE A 56 7.39 3.33 2.28
CA ILE A 56 6.91 1.95 2.20
C ILE A 56 8.07 1.03 1.82
N THR A 57 8.20 -0.06 2.55
CA THR A 57 9.16 -1.13 2.27
C THR A 57 8.47 -2.38 1.73
N ARG A 58 7.27 -2.67 2.24
CA ARG A 58 6.46 -3.83 1.83
C ARG A 58 4.99 -3.56 2.05
N ILE A 59 4.17 -4.00 1.10
CA ILE A 59 2.71 -4.07 1.27
C ILE A 59 2.26 -5.51 1.35
N ALA A 60 1.17 -5.74 2.08
CA ALA A 60 0.38 -6.95 2.03
C ALA A 60 -1.08 -6.56 1.79
N TRP A 61 -1.81 -7.32 0.98
CA TRP A 61 -3.20 -7.02 0.69
C TRP A 61 -4.06 -8.28 0.63
N ARG A 62 -5.37 -8.06 0.80
CA ARG A 62 -6.41 -9.07 0.56
C ARG A 62 -7.68 -8.39 0.09
N ILE A 63 -8.27 -8.93 -0.96
CA ILE A 63 -9.52 -8.46 -1.57
C ILE A 63 -10.52 -9.60 -1.52
N THR A 64 -11.68 -9.34 -0.93
CA THR A 64 -12.78 -10.29 -0.84
C THR A 64 -13.84 -9.92 -1.87
N LEU A 65 -14.14 -10.85 -2.77
CA LEU A 65 -15.21 -10.72 -3.75
C LEU A 65 -16.41 -11.55 -3.34
N LEU A 66 -17.61 -11.11 -3.72
CA LEU A 66 -18.85 -11.90 -3.55
C LEU A 66 -18.94 -13.02 -4.59
N THR A 67 -18.43 -12.76 -5.79
CA THR A 67 -18.47 -13.64 -6.95
C THR A 67 -17.06 -13.93 -7.45
N PRO A 68 -16.85 -15.01 -8.24
CA PRO A 68 -15.56 -15.24 -8.89
C PRO A 68 -15.11 -14.02 -9.71
N PRO A 69 -13.80 -13.71 -9.74
CA PRO A 69 -13.29 -12.56 -10.46
C PRO A 69 -13.59 -12.66 -11.97
N PRO A 70 -14.11 -11.60 -12.61
CA PRO A 70 -14.31 -11.62 -14.06
C PRO A 70 -13.00 -11.78 -14.82
N SER A 71 -13.04 -12.42 -16.00
CA SER A 71 -11.85 -12.59 -16.85
C SER A 71 -11.24 -11.24 -17.22
N GLY A 72 -9.92 -11.13 -17.11
CA GLY A 72 -9.20 -9.89 -17.42
C GLY A 72 -9.32 -8.79 -16.36
N LEU A 73 -9.78 -9.14 -15.15
CA LEU A 73 -9.71 -8.25 -13.99
C LEU A 73 -8.25 -7.84 -13.72
N GLN A 74 -8.01 -6.54 -13.70
CA GLN A 74 -6.77 -5.93 -13.22
C GLN A 74 -7.07 -5.12 -11.97
N VAL A 75 -6.17 -5.21 -10.99
CA VAL A 75 -6.27 -4.45 -9.76
C VAL A 75 -4.99 -3.66 -9.52
N LYS A 76 -5.14 -2.39 -9.16
CA LYS A 76 -4.04 -1.52 -8.77
C LYS A 76 -4.29 -0.96 -7.38
N LEU A 77 -3.25 -0.84 -6.58
CA LEU A 77 -3.25 -0.01 -5.38
C LEU A 77 -2.66 1.34 -5.74
N CYS A 78 -3.45 2.41 -5.65
CA CYS A 78 -3.05 3.75 -6.05
C CYS A 78 -3.00 4.69 -4.85
N ARG A 79 -1.99 5.55 -4.86
CA ARG A 79 -1.90 6.81 -4.14
C ARG A 79 -2.00 7.96 -5.15
N ILE A 80 -1.96 9.20 -4.65
CA ILE A 80 -1.99 10.42 -5.48
C ILE A 80 -0.89 10.44 -6.55
N ASP A 81 0.29 9.91 -6.23
CA ASP A 81 1.49 10.04 -7.05
C ASP A 81 1.82 8.78 -7.86
N LYS A 82 1.41 7.58 -7.40
CA LYS A 82 1.76 6.30 -8.03
C LYS A 82 0.72 5.22 -7.84
N CYS A 83 0.72 4.25 -8.75
CA CYS A 83 -0.06 3.02 -8.65
C CYS A 83 0.86 1.79 -8.72
N LEU A 84 0.56 0.80 -7.89
CA LEU A 84 1.20 -0.52 -7.89
C LEU A 84 0.22 -1.53 -8.47
N LEU A 85 0.64 -2.30 -9.49
CA LEU A 85 -0.15 -3.41 -10.01
C LEU A 85 -0.15 -4.55 -8.99
N LEU A 86 -1.33 -5.09 -8.69
CA LEU A 86 -1.48 -6.23 -7.79
C LEU A 86 -1.68 -7.50 -8.64
N PRO A 87 -0.77 -8.49 -8.56
CA PRO A 87 -0.80 -9.67 -9.43
C PRO A 87 -1.92 -10.66 -9.07
N ALA A 88 -2.50 -10.54 -7.87
CA ALA A 88 -3.52 -11.44 -7.35
C ALA A 88 -4.45 -10.69 -6.39
N LEU A 89 -5.56 -11.33 -6.00
CA LEU A 89 -6.52 -10.77 -5.02
C LEU A 89 -5.95 -10.71 -3.60
N ALA A 90 -4.90 -11.49 -3.29
CA ALA A 90 -4.18 -11.41 -2.04
C ALA A 90 -2.70 -11.69 -2.28
N GLY A 91 -1.84 -11.09 -1.46
CA GLY A 91 -0.40 -11.31 -1.57
C GLY A 91 0.43 -10.28 -0.83
N THR A 92 1.73 -10.28 -1.11
CA THR A 92 2.69 -9.29 -0.61
C THR A 92 3.60 -8.81 -1.72
N LEU A 93 4.07 -7.57 -1.64
CA LEU A 93 5.02 -6.97 -2.58
C LEU A 93 6.03 -6.13 -1.82
N SER A 94 7.31 -6.36 -2.08
CA SER A 94 8.36 -5.44 -1.65
C SER A 94 8.37 -4.22 -2.57
N VAL A 95 8.30 -3.03 -2.00
CA VAL A 95 8.29 -1.78 -2.76
C VAL A 95 9.73 -1.27 -2.87
N LYS A 96 10.27 -1.27 -4.09
CA LYS A 96 11.67 -0.88 -4.36
C LYS A 96 11.83 0.60 -4.72
N ILE A 97 10.73 1.26 -5.05
CA ILE A 97 10.70 2.68 -5.39
C ILE A 97 10.29 3.51 -4.16
N PRO A 98 10.80 4.74 -3.99
CA PRO A 98 10.33 5.63 -2.95
C PRO A 98 8.83 5.87 -3.10
N LEU A 99 8.09 5.56 -2.04
CA LEU A 99 6.65 5.76 -1.94
C LEU A 99 6.33 6.05 -0.47
N ALA A 100 5.73 7.20 -0.19
CA ALA A 100 5.46 7.58 1.19
C ALA A 100 4.47 6.59 1.85
N ALA A 101 4.65 6.34 3.14
CA ALA A 101 3.78 5.46 3.92
C ALA A 101 2.55 6.18 4.50
N LYS A 102 2.61 7.52 4.57
CA LYS A 102 1.52 8.40 5.02
C LYS A 102 0.61 8.80 3.86
N GLY A 103 -0.67 9.05 4.14
CA GLY A 103 -1.63 9.59 3.19
C GLY A 103 -2.71 8.58 2.81
N GLU A 104 -3.31 8.81 1.64
CA GLU A 104 -4.49 8.09 1.20
C GLU A 104 -4.17 7.07 0.11
N PHE A 105 -4.83 5.92 0.17
CA PHE A 105 -4.70 4.81 -0.77
C PHE A 105 -6.06 4.35 -1.25
N ARG A 106 -6.16 3.95 -2.52
CA ARG A 106 -7.37 3.37 -3.11
C ARG A 106 -7.05 2.14 -3.92
N PHE A 107 -7.90 1.13 -3.85
CA PHE A 107 -7.90 0.04 -4.81
C PHE A 107 -8.69 0.46 -6.05
N ILE A 108 -8.10 0.24 -7.21
CA ILE A 108 -8.68 0.57 -8.51
C ILE A 108 -8.81 -0.72 -9.31
N TYR A 109 -10.01 -0.99 -9.81
CA TYR A 109 -10.34 -2.19 -10.57
C TYR A 109 -10.72 -1.80 -11.98
N SER A 110 -10.22 -2.55 -12.95
CA SER A 110 -10.57 -2.41 -14.36
C SER A 110 -10.65 -3.77 -15.02
N ILE A 111 -11.58 -3.92 -15.95
CA ILE A 111 -11.75 -5.14 -16.74
C ILE A 111 -11.60 -4.76 -18.21
N ASN A 112 -10.59 -5.30 -18.88
CA ASN A 112 -10.29 -4.98 -20.28
C ASN A 112 -11.17 -5.78 -21.26
N ARG A 113 -12.48 -5.66 -21.09
CA ARG A 113 -13.52 -6.20 -21.97
C ARG A 113 -14.63 -5.16 -22.03
N ALA A 114 -15.25 -4.93 -23.18
CA ALA A 114 -16.38 -4.01 -23.29
C ALA A 114 -17.72 -4.75 -23.12
N GLY A 115 -18.78 -4.01 -22.82
CA GLY A 115 -20.14 -4.54 -22.71
C GLY A 115 -20.47 -5.18 -21.36
N GLN A 116 -21.61 -5.83 -21.28
CA GLN A 116 -22.12 -6.48 -20.07
C GLN A 116 -21.18 -7.61 -19.62
N LEU A 117 -20.84 -7.61 -18.34
CA LEU A 117 -20.08 -8.71 -17.74
C LEU A 117 -21.02 -9.89 -17.45
N GLN A 118 -20.60 -11.09 -17.81
CA GLN A 118 -21.32 -12.33 -17.47
C GLN A 118 -21.40 -12.54 -15.94
N SER A 119 -20.30 -12.27 -15.24
CA SER A 119 -20.27 -12.17 -13.78
C SER A 119 -19.92 -10.72 -13.42
N PRO A 120 -20.80 -9.98 -12.71
CA PRO A 120 -20.46 -8.66 -12.23
C PRO A 120 -19.30 -8.75 -11.22
N LEU A 121 -18.43 -7.75 -11.23
CA LEU A 121 -17.42 -7.59 -10.19
C LEU A 121 -18.10 -7.02 -8.96
N ASN A 122 -18.11 -7.77 -7.86
CA ASN A 122 -18.66 -7.34 -6.58
C ASN A 122 -17.57 -7.43 -5.50
N VAL A 123 -16.99 -6.29 -5.14
CA VAL A 123 -15.91 -6.19 -4.15
C VAL A 123 -16.51 -5.88 -2.78
N LEU A 124 -16.43 -6.85 -1.87
CA LEU A 124 -16.97 -6.71 -0.52
C LEU A 124 -16.01 -5.95 0.39
N ARG A 125 -14.73 -6.35 0.39
CA ARG A 125 -13.74 -5.84 1.33
C ARG A 125 -12.38 -5.73 0.69
N ASN A 126 -11.69 -4.65 1.01
CA ASN A 126 -10.29 -4.42 0.70
C ASN A 126 -9.52 -4.29 2.00
N GLN A 127 -8.40 -4.98 2.10
CA GLN A 127 -7.51 -4.94 3.26
C GLN A 127 -6.11 -4.63 2.76
N LEU A 128 -5.44 -3.72 3.45
CA LEU A 128 -4.08 -3.31 3.17
C LEU A 128 -3.30 -3.26 4.48
N THR A 129 -2.11 -3.83 4.47
CA THR A 129 -1.07 -3.62 5.48
C THR A 129 0.13 -3.01 4.79
N VAL A 130 0.66 -1.93 5.37
CA VAL A 130 1.82 -1.20 4.87
C VAL A 130 2.91 -1.26 5.92
N ASN A 131 4.06 -1.81 5.56
CA ASN A 131 5.28 -1.74 6.34
C ASN A 131 6.13 -0.59 5.81
N TYR A 132 6.76 0.15 6.71
CA TYR A 132 7.55 1.34 6.37
C TYR A 132 8.79 1.45 7.25
N ARG A 133 9.70 2.34 6.85
CA ARG A 133 10.88 2.75 7.60
C ARG A 133 11.21 4.21 7.36
#